data_AF-A0AAW0PDP2-F1
#
_entry.id   AF-A0AAW0PDP2-F1
#
_cell.length_a   1.000
_cell.length_b   1.000
_cell.length_c   1.000
_cell.angle_alpha   90.00
_cell.angle_beta   90.00
_cell.angle_gamma   90.00
#
_symmetry.space_group_name_H-M   'P 1'
#
loop_
_entity.id
_entity.type
_entity.pdbx_description
1 polymer ?
#
loop_
_entity_poly.entity_id
_entity_poly.type
_entity_poly.pdbx_seq_one_letter_code
_entity_poly.pdbx_strand_id
1 'polypeptide(L)'
;MVIMEVPTIDCASLRGCLEDDVPSCLVLDCRSFLSFNSSHISGSSNVRFSTIVRRRARGGLGLEHIVPNEDTRSRLLSGEYQSVVLLDDRTLCRDPCGARVFILKGGFDTFSTEYPEMCSKPSPPQGLSLPLSSSHPESAGPGCSPCNTPLYDQGGPVEILPFLYLGSAYHASRKDMLDMLGITALINVSANCPNHFEDSYQYKSIPVEDNHKADISSWFNEAIEFIDSVRNKGGRVFVHCQAGISRSATICLAYLMRTNRVKLDEAFEFVKQRRSIISPNFSFMGQLLQFESQVLASSSCSSEAGSPALGNTSTVFNFPVSIPVHSSAGQRSFLHSPITTSPSC
;
A
#
# COMPACT_ATOMS: atom_id res chain seq x y z
N MET A 1 22.10 -29.41 -4.35
CA MET A 1 22.22 -28.01 -3.91
C MET A 1 22.18 -28.04 -2.40
N VAL A 2 23.31 -27.78 -1.72
CA VAL A 2 23.37 -27.85 -0.25
C VAL A 2 22.51 -26.71 0.28
N ILE A 3 21.39 -27.05 0.92
CA ILE A 3 20.62 -26.10 1.73
C ILE A 3 21.52 -25.81 2.92
N MET A 4 22.17 -24.64 2.92
CA MET A 4 22.81 -24.15 4.14
C MET A 4 21.66 -23.84 5.10
N GLU A 5 21.56 -24.59 6.19
CA GLU A 5 20.68 -24.23 7.30
C GLU A 5 21.15 -22.87 7.84
N VAL A 6 20.35 -21.84 7.61
CA VAL A 6 20.62 -20.52 8.18
C VAL A 6 20.39 -20.64 9.69
N PRO A 7 21.37 -20.27 10.54
CA PRO A 7 21.22 -20.37 11.98
C PRO A 7 20.08 -19.47 12.48
N THR A 8 19.53 -19.81 13.64
CA THR A 8 18.47 -18.99 14.27
C THR A 8 19.03 -18.12 15.39
N ILE A 9 18.37 -16.99 15.65
CA ILE A 9 18.62 -16.10 16.78
C ILE A 9 17.33 -15.96 17.59
N ASP A 10 17.41 -15.98 18.92
CA ASP A 10 16.24 -15.74 19.78
C ASP A 10 15.97 -14.24 20.00
N CYS A 11 14.78 -13.92 20.50
CA CYS A 11 14.34 -12.54 20.68
C CYS A 11 15.22 -11.75 21.65
N ALA A 12 15.69 -12.38 22.74
CA ALA A 12 16.55 -11.73 23.73
C ALA A 12 17.93 -11.38 23.16
N SER A 13 18.50 -12.29 22.36
CA SER A 13 19.77 -12.07 21.67
C SER A 13 19.66 -10.97 20.61
N LEU A 14 18.55 -10.95 19.83
CA LEU A 14 18.30 -9.86 18.88
C LEU A 14 18.16 -8.51 19.59
N ARG A 15 17.44 -8.46 20.72
CA ARG A 15 17.32 -7.25 21.54
C ARG A 15 18.69 -6.72 21.96
N GLY A 16 19.57 -7.58 22.47
CA GLY A 16 20.93 -7.17 22.85
C GLY A 16 21.69 -6.54 21.68
N CYS A 17 21.60 -7.13 20.49
CA CYS A 17 22.24 -6.58 19.29
C CYS A 17 21.66 -5.22 18.83
N LEU A 18 20.43 -4.89 19.21
CA LEU A 18 19.76 -3.63 18.86
C LEU A 18 19.99 -2.52 19.89
N GLU A 19 20.30 -2.88 21.14
CA GLU A 19 20.62 -1.96 22.23
C GLU A 19 22.09 -1.50 22.21
N ASP A 20 22.96 -2.20 21.48
CA ASP A 20 24.36 -1.83 21.32
C ASP A 20 24.51 -0.48 20.58
N ASP A 21 25.31 0.44 21.15
CA ASP A 21 25.57 1.79 20.59
C ASP A 21 26.22 1.77 19.19
N VAL A 22 26.82 0.63 18.80
CA VAL A 22 27.44 0.46 17.49
C VAL A 22 26.50 -0.35 16.60
N PRO A 23 25.99 0.21 15.48
CA PRO A 23 25.06 -0.47 14.59
C PRO A 23 25.75 -1.58 13.80
N SER A 24 25.97 -2.72 14.47
CA SER A 24 26.61 -3.93 13.96
C SER A 24 25.59 -4.97 13.47
N CYS A 25 24.30 -4.74 13.74
CA CYS A 25 23.20 -5.62 13.38
C CYS A 25 22.24 -4.94 12.40
N LEU A 26 21.94 -5.61 11.28
CA LEU A 26 20.94 -5.17 10.31
C LEU A 26 19.70 -6.08 10.39
N VAL A 27 18.53 -5.51 10.66
CA VAL A 27 17.26 -6.26 10.65
C VAL A 27 16.54 -6.05 9.33
N LEU A 28 16.33 -7.15 8.61
CA LEU A 28 15.63 -7.19 7.33
C LEU A 28 14.25 -7.84 7.51
N ASP A 29 13.22 -7.02 7.44
CA ASP A 29 11.83 -7.48 7.53
C ASP A 29 11.36 -7.99 6.15
N CYS A 30 11.20 -9.30 6.06
CA CYS A 30 10.81 -10.00 4.84
C CYS A 30 9.29 -10.22 4.74
N ARG A 31 8.50 -9.74 5.71
CA ARG A 31 7.04 -9.79 5.68
C ARG A 31 6.49 -8.90 4.57
N SER A 32 5.19 -9.04 4.29
CA SER A 32 4.50 -8.20 3.32
C SER A 32 4.67 -6.71 3.67
N PHE A 33 4.71 -5.86 2.65
CA PHE A 33 4.80 -4.41 2.85
C PHE A 33 3.71 -3.89 3.79
N LEU A 34 2.48 -4.39 3.67
CA LEU A 34 1.37 -3.97 4.53
C LEU A 34 1.56 -4.44 5.97
N SER A 35 2.06 -5.66 6.19
CA SER A 35 2.39 -6.16 7.54
C SER A 35 3.46 -5.30 8.21
N PHE A 36 4.53 -4.98 7.48
CA PHE A 36 5.60 -4.09 7.97
C PHE A 36 5.08 -2.69 8.32
N ASN A 37 4.26 -2.10 7.44
CA ASN A 37 3.70 -0.76 7.67
C ASN A 37 2.60 -0.75 8.74
N SER A 38 2.03 -1.90 9.11
CA SER A 38 1.13 -1.99 10.25
C SER A 38 1.89 -2.07 11.59
N SER A 39 3.04 -2.76 11.62
CA SER A 39 4.00 -2.71 12.74
C SER A 39 5.31 -3.38 12.34
N HIS A 40 6.45 -2.92 12.83
CA HIS A 40 7.77 -3.50 12.58
C HIS A 40 8.75 -3.21 13.71
N ILE A 41 9.88 -3.93 13.77
CA ILE A 41 10.95 -3.64 14.75
C ILE A 41 11.58 -2.30 14.39
N SER A 42 11.80 -1.43 15.36
CA SER A 42 12.39 -0.11 15.13
C SER A 42 13.77 -0.24 14.50
N GLY A 43 14.04 0.56 13.47
CA GLY A 43 15.29 0.47 12.69
C GLY A 43 15.35 -0.68 11.68
N SER A 44 14.34 -1.56 11.62
CA SER A 44 14.29 -2.60 10.59
C SER A 44 13.95 -2.05 9.20
N SER A 45 14.47 -2.71 8.16
CA SER A 45 14.22 -2.35 6.77
C SER A 45 13.31 -3.38 6.10
N ASN A 46 12.17 -2.95 5.55
CA ASN A 46 11.35 -3.84 4.73
C ASN A 46 12.06 -4.17 3.42
N VAL A 47 12.22 -5.46 3.18
CA VAL A 47 12.83 -5.99 1.97
C VAL A 47 11.74 -6.13 0.91
N ARG A 48 11.93 -5.54 -0.28
CA ARG A 48 10.93 -5.60 -1.38
C ARG A 48 10.92 -6.95 -2.08
N PHE A 49 10.54 -7.99 -1.34
CA PHE A 49 10.49 -9.36 -1.83
C PHE A 49 9.10 -9.72 -2.37
N SER A 50 8.75 -9.12 -3.51
CA SER A 50 7.49 -9.48 -4.19
C SER A 50 7.47 -10.97 -4.54
N THR A 51 6.28 -11.54 -4.67
CA THR A 51 6.08 -12.94 -5.07
C THR A 51 6.79 -13.29 -6.39
N ILE A 52 7.01 -12.29 -7.26
CA ILE A 52 7.75 -12.44 -8.52
C ILE A 52 9.25 -12.48 -8.29
N VAL A 53 9.82 -11.59 -7.47
CA VAL A 53 11.26 -11.61 -7.14
C VAL A 53 11.59 -12.96 -6.49
N ARG A 54 10.71 -13.45 -5.60
CA ARG A 54 10.80 -14.77 -4.99
C ARG A 54 10.78 -15.91 -6.01
N ARG A 55 9.88 -15.89 -6.99
CA ARG A 55 9.79 -16.90 -8.06
C ARG A 55 11.00 -16.88 -8.99
N ARG A 56 11.53 -15.69 -9.31
CA ARG A 56 12.68 -15.51 -10.22
C ARG A 56 14.01 -15.85 -9.55
N ALA A 57 14.12 -15.65 -8.24
CA ALA A 57 15.35 -15.87 -7.49
C ALA A 57 15.85 -17.32 -7.52
N ARG A 58 14.97 -18.32 -7.67
CA ARG A 58 15.30 -19.77 -7.65
C ARG A 58 16.38 -20.17 -6.61
N GLY A 59 16.40 -19.50 -5.44
CA GLY A 59 17.37 -19.75 -4.36
C GLY A 59 18.73 -19.04 -4.47
N GLY A 60 18.88 -17.99 -5.28
CA GLY A 60 20.18 -17.32 -5.50
C GLY A 60 20.12 -15.83 -5.81
N LEU A 61 19.47 -15.03 -4.96
CA LEU A 61 19.72 -13.57 -4.92
C LEU A 61 20.68 -13.29 -3.75
N GLY A 62 21.61 -12.35 -3.92
CA GLY A 62 22.40 -11.78 -2.82
C GLY A 62 21.60 -10.70 -2.10
N LEU A 63 21.83 -10.50 -0.80
CA LEU A 63 21.08 -9.54 0.02
C LEU A 63 21.22 -8.09 -0.50
N GLU A 64 22.35 -7.78 -1.11
CA GLU A 64 22.64 -6.49 -1.74
C GLU A 64 21.60 -6.10 -2.80
N HIS A 65 21.02 -7.07 -3.50
CA HIS A 65 20.02 -6.83 -4.55
C HIS A 65 18.61 -6.60 -4.01
N ILE A 66 18.42 -6.73 -2.70
CA ILE A 66 17.09 -6.78 -2.09
C ILE A 66 16.90 -5.68 -1.05
N VAL A 67 17.99 -5.16 -0.49
CA VAL A 67 17.99 -3.96 0.33
C VAL A 67 17.67 -2.75 -0.56
N PRO A 68 16.53 -2.05 -0.35
CA PRO A 68 16.10 -0.96 -1.23
C PRO A 68 16.82 0.37 -0.95
N ASN A 69 17.35 0.56 0.25
CA ASN A 69 18.06 1.78 0.65
C ASN A 69 19.53 1.69 0.21
N GLU A 70 19.99 2.65 -0.61
CA GLU A 70 21.38 2.70 -1.11
C GLU A 70 22.41 2.87 0.01
N ASP A 71 22.09 3.62 1.07
CA ASP A 71 22.98 3.80 2.21
C ASP A 71 23.12 2.48 2.97
N THR A 72 21.98 1.84 3.30
CA THR A 72 21.98 0.53 3.97
C THR A 72 22.68 -0.54 3.13
N ARG A 73 22.48 -0.51 1.80
CA ARG A 73 23.16 -1.43 0.87
C ARG A 73 24.67 -1.18 0.86
N SER A 74 25.10 0.09 0.81
CA SER A 74 26.51 0.45 0.81
C SER A 74 27.20 -0.01 2.09
N ARG A 75 26.54 0.18 3.24
CA ARG A 75 27.02 -0.30 4.56
C ARG A 75 27.06 -1.83 4.66
N LEU A 76 26.12 -2.51 4.03
CA LEU A 76 26.12 -3.97 3.93
C LEU A 76 27.29 -4.48 3.07
N LEU A 77 27.54 -3.84 1.93
CA LEU A 77 28.64 -4.20 1.02
C LEU A 77 30.03 -3.84 1.58
N SER A 78 30.12 -2.81 2.42
CA SER A 78 31.38 -2.42 3.10
C SER A 78 31.72 -3.33 4.28
N GLY A 79 30.82 -4.25 4.67
CA GLY A 79 31.03 -5.16 5.80
C GLY A 79 30.87 -4.48 7.17
N GLU A 80 30.17 -3.36 7.26
CA GLU A 80 29.92 -2.67 8.53
C GLU A 80 29.00 -3.47 9.48
N TYR A 81 28.16 -4.34 8.92
CA TYR A 81 27.29 -5.22 9.70
C TYR A 81 27.98 -6.55 9.98
N GLN A 82 28.10 -6.92 11.25
CA GLN A 82 28.59 -8.22 11.69
C GLN A 82 27.51 -9.30 11.59
N SER A 83 26.25 -8.90 11.76
CA SER A 83 25.08 -9.78 11.72
C SER A 83 23.95 -9.18 10.90
N VAL A 84 23.23 -10.06 10.19
CA VAL A 84 22.00 -9.71 9.47
C VAL A 84 20.89 -10.65 9.94
N VAL A 85 19.78 -10.09 10.42
CA VAL A 85 18.66 -10.87 10.96
C VAL A 85 17.43 -10.74 10.06
N LEU A 86 16.90 -11.89 9.62
CA LEU A 86 15.71 -12.01 8.79
C LEU A 86 14.48 -12.34 9.66
N LEU A 87 13.39 -11.59 9.50
CA LEU A 87 12.17 -11.75 10.33
C LEU A 87 11.14 -12.78 9.82
N ASP A 88 11.31 -13.33 8.61
CA ASP A 88 10.44 -14.39 8.06
C ASP A 88 11.27 -15.39 7.24
N ASP A 89 10.96 -16.68 7.38
CA ASP A 89 11.67 -17.81 6.77
C ASP A 89 11.13 -18.11 5.36
N ARG A 90 11.33 -17.16 4.45
CA ARG A 90 10.98 -17.36 3.04
C ARG A 90 12.20 -17.23 2.16
N THR A 91 13.07 -18.23 2.29
CA THR A 91 14.17 -18.58 1.37
C THR A 91 14.89 -17.36 0.81
N LEU A 92 15.70 -16.75 1.66
CA LEU A 92 16.61 -15.69 1.27
C LEU A 92 18.06 -16.07 1.62
N CYS A 93 18.82 -16.17 0.53
CA CYS A 93 20.23 -15.81 0.38
C CYS A 93 21.33 -16.76 0.86
N ARG A 94 22.36 -16.80 0.01
CA ARG A 94 23.73 -17.21 0.30
C ARG A 94 24.45 -16.11 1.07
N ASP A 95 25.47 -16.52 1.81
CA ASP A 95 26.37 -15.73 2.64
C ASP A 95 26.84 -14.41 1.96
N PRO A 96 26.37 -13.23 2.39
CA PRO A 96 26.78 -11.95 1.85
C PRO A 96 28.00 -11.44 2.62
N CYS A 97 29.13 -11.27 1.92
CA CYS A 97 30.26 -10.46 2.38
C CYS A 97 30.72 -10.71 3.85
N GLY A 98 30.72 -11.95 4.33
CA GLY A 98 31.28 -12.32 5.64
C GLY A 98 30.41 -11.94 6.86
N ALA A 99 29.19 -11.43 6.66
CA ALA A 99 28.25 -11.15 7.73
C ALA A 99 27.46 -12.42 8.11
N ARG A 100 27.29 -12.69 9.41
CA ARG A 100 26.52 -13.84 9.88
C ARG A 100 25.02 -13.59 9.69
N VAL A 101 24.37 -14.39 8.85
CA VAL A 101 22.93 -14.30 8.61
C VAL A 101 22.18 -15.19 9.61
N PHE A 102 21.15 -14.65 10.27
CA PHE A 102 20.28 -15.36 11.19
C PHE A 102 18.80 -15.22 10.82
N ILE A 103 18.00 -16.24 11.16
CA ILE A 103 16.54 -16.14 11.14
C ILE A 103 16.03 -15.94 12.56
N LEU A 104 15.15 -14.96 12.78
CA LEU A 104 14.54 -14.72 14.08
C LEU A 104 13.60 -15.88 14.45
N LYS A 105 13.93 -16.58 15.54
CA LYS A 105 13.11 -17.65 16.08
C LYS A 105 11.78 -17.10 16.58
N GLY A 106 10.67 -17.69 16.13
CA GLY A 106 9.32 -17.19 16.41
C GLY A 106 8.87 -16.01 15.56
N GLY A 107 9.78 -15.43 14.75
CA GLY A 107 9.48 -14.33 13.84
C GLY A 107 9.06 -13.04 14.56
N PHE A 108 8.49 -12.12 13.79
CA PHE A 108 8.07 -10.82 14.29
C PHE A 108 7.00 -10.92 15.39
N ASP A 109 6.03 -11.82 15.27
CA ASP A 109 4.89 -11.86 16.18
C ASP A 109 5.33 -12.19 17.62
N THR A 110 6.24 -13.16 17.78
CA THR A 110 6.86 -13.47 19.08
C THR A 110 7.63 -12.28 19.63
N PHE A 111 8.51 -11.68 18.83
CA PHE A 111 9.31 -10.52 19.27
C PHE A 111 8.45 -9.32 19.66
N SER A 112 7.42 -9.00 18.87
CA SER A 112 6.52 -7.88 19.15
C SER A 112 5.65 -8.07 20.39
N THR A 113 5.44 -9.33 20.80
CA THR A 113 4.73 -9.68 22.05
C THR A 113 5.66 -9.55 23.26
N GLU A 114 6.92 -9.98 23.13
CA GLU A 114 7.92 -9.93 24.20
C GLU A 114 8.51 -8.53 24.43
N TYR A 115 8.72 -7.77 23.35
CA TYR A 115 9.38 -6.46 23.34
C TYR A 115 8.57 -5.40 22.55
N PRO A 116 7.34 -5.09 22.97
CA PRO A 116 6.48 -4.13 22.27
C PRO A 116 7.08 -2.72 22.20
N GLU A 117 7.92 -2.34 23.16
CA GLU A 117 8.62 -1.04 23.23
C GLU A 117 9.64 -0.85 22.10
N MET A 118 10.17 -1.95 21.56
CA MET A 118 11.13 -1.92 20.45
C MET A 118 10.43 -1.92 19.08
N CYS A 119 9.10 -2.03 19.05
CA CYS A 119 8.34 -2.06 17.81
C CYS A 119 7.74 -0.69 17.48
N SER A 120 7.97 -0.23 16.26
CA SER A 120 7.28 0.91 15.70
C SER A 120 5.91 0.49 15.16
N LYS A 121 4.89 1.26 15.51
CA LYS A 121 3.52 1.19 14.96
C LYS A 121 3.19 2.56 14.41
N PRO A 122 2.47 2.67 13.28
CA PRO A 122 1.82 3.92 12.93
C PRO A 122 0.98 4.31 14.13
N SER A 123 1.25 5.49 14.70
CA SER A 123 0.40 6.01 15.76
C SER A 123 -1.03 6.02 15.22
N PRO A 124 -2.00 5.33 15.87
CA PRO A 124 -3.39 5.71 15.65
C PRO A 124 -3.47 7.22 15.93
N PRO A 125 -4.39 7.97 15.30
CA PRO A 125 -4.59 9.36 15.68
C PRO A 125 -4.97 9.37 17.15
N GLN A 126 -3.97 9.56 18.02
CA GLN A 126 -4.20 10.06 19.36
C GLN A 126 -4.88 11.38 19.07
N GLY A 127 -6.19 11.41 19.33
CA GLY A 127 -7.02 12.55 19.03
C GLY A 127 -6.24 13.78 19.46
N LEU A 128 -5.98 14.66 18.49
CA LEU A 128 -5.50 16.01 18.76
C LEU A 128 -6.53 16.61 19.70
N SER A 129 -6.30 16.38 20.99
CA SER A 129 -7.00 17.00 22.09
C SER A 129 -6.44 18.40 22.08
N LEU A 130 -6.86 19.19 21.09
CA LEU A 130 -6.68 20.63 21.09
C LEU A 130 -7.15 21.07 22.48
N PRO A 131 -6.34 21.79 23.27
CA PRO A 131 -6.79 22.31 24.53
C PRO A 131 -7.96 23.25 24.21
N LEU A 132 -9.18 22.75 24.40
CA LEU A 132 -10.36 23.57 24.46
C LEU A 132 -10.11 24.45 25.68
N SER A 133 -9.88 25.74 25.42
CA SER A 133 -9.67 26.76 26.46
C SER A 133 -10.63 26.49 27.61
N SER A 134 -10.07 26.12 28.75
CA SER A 134 -10.80 25.79 29.96
C SER A 134 -11.45 27.04 30.53
N SER A 135 -12.64 27.39 30.05
CA SER A 135 -13.60 28.11 30.85
C SER A 135 -14.37 27.07 31.67
N HIS A 136 -14.06 27.01 32.96
CA HIS A 136 -14.74 26.20 33.97
C HIS A 136 -16.27 26.21 33.81
N PRO A 137 -16.97 25.09 34.02
CA PRO A 137 -18.39 25.11 34.30
C PRO A 137 -18.61 24.93 35.81
N GLU A 138 -18.86 26.03 36.50
CA GLU A 138 -19.82 25.98 37.61
C GLU A 138 -21.22 25.84 37.03
N SER A 139 -21.98 24.91 37.61
CA SER A 139 -23.43 24.75 37.53
C SER A 139 -24.03 24.24 36.21
N ALA A 140 -24.61 23.05 36.32
CA ALA A 140 -25.41 22.38 35.32
C ALA A 140 -26.62 23.21 34.83
N GLY A 141 -26.82 23.21 33.51
CA GLY A 141 -28.08 23.53 32.84
C GLY A 141 -28.27 22.58 31.65
N PRO A 142 -29.49 22.12 31.33
CA PRO A 142 -29.72 21.14 30.26
C PRO A 142 -29.75 21.87 28.91
N GLY A 143 -28.65 21.82 28.16
CA GLY A 143 -28.60 22.38 26.81
C GLY A 143 -27.19 22.57 26.27
N CYS A 144 -26.53 21.48 25.86
CA CYS A 144 -25.39 21.57 24.97
C CYS A 144 -25.58 20.54 23.84
N SER A 145 -25.93 21.04 22.67
CA SER A 145 -26.01 20.26 21.43
C SER A 145 -24.67 19.57 21.18
N PRO A 146 -24.65 18.31 20.71
CA PRO A 146 -23.41 17.67 20.30
C PRO A 146 -22.78 18.51 19.18
N CYS A 147 -21.45 18.67 19.21
CA CYS A 147 -20.70 19.39 18.20
C CYS A 147 -21.11 18.92 16.80
N ASN A 148 -21.69 19.82 16.00
CA ASN A 148 -22.28 19.54 14.68
C ASN A 148 -21.25 19.14 13.58
N THR A 149 -20.02 18.78 13.94
CA THR A 149 -19.02 18.27 12.99
C THR A 149 -19.44 16.87 12.50
N PRO A 150 -19.59 16.65 11.18
CA PRO A 150 -19.88 15.34 10.64
C PRO A 150 -18.92 14.27 11.14
N LEU A 151 -19.38 13.02 11.28
CA LEU A 151 -18.56 11.92 11.80
C LEU A 151 -17.23 11.74 11.03
N TYR A 152 -17.23 12.04 9.73
CA TYR A 152 -16.04 11.94 8.89
C TYR A 152 -15.00 13.05 9.09
N ASP A 153 -15.38 14.14 9.76
CA ASP A 153 -14.53 15.27 10.14
C ASP A 153 -14.08 15.21 11.60
N GLN A 154 -14.48 14.16 12.33
CA GLN A 154 -14.00 13.92 13.69
C GLN A 154 -12.56 13.38 13.63
N GLY A 155 -11.67 14.00 14.40
CA GLY A 155 -10.24 13.68 14.41
C GLY A 155 -9.44 14.53 13.41
N GLY A 156 -8.35 13.97 12.89
CA GLY A 156 -7.49 14.61 11.90
C GLY A 156 -7.25 13.72 10.68
N PRO A 157 -6.40 14.16 9.73
CA PRO A 157 -5.85 13.30 8.68
C PRO A 157 -5.33 11.98 9.24
N VAL A 158 -5.58 10.89 8.54
CA VAL A 158 -5.01 9.58 8.91
C VAL A 158 -3.74 9.34 8.12
N GLU A 159 -2.71 8.84 8.79
CA GLU A 159 -1.49 8.38 8.13
C GLU A 159 -1.73 7.02 7.47
N ILE A 160 -1.60 6.95 6.14
CA ILE A 160 -1.65 5.69 5.39
C ILE A 160 -0.24 5.10 5.29
N LEU A 161 0.73 5.93 4.93
CA LEU A 161 2.17 5.65 4.94
C LEU A 161 2.90 6.86 5.54
N PRO A 162 4.17 6.74 5.94
CA PRO A 162 4.93 7.86 6.56
C PRO A 162 4.95 9.17 5.78
N PHE A 163 4.66 9.12 4.48
CA PHE A 163 4.61 10.26 3.57
C PHE A 163 3.24 10.46 2.90
N LEU A 164 2.21 9.67 3.24
CA LEU A 164 0.91 9.68 2.58
C LEU A 164 -0.22 9.71 3.62
N TYR A 165 -0.98 10.80 3.62
CA TYR A 165 -2.09 11.04 4.52
C TYR A 165 -3.42 11.12 3.75
N LEU A 166 -4.52 10.74 4.40
CA LEU A 166 -5.88 10.73 3.84
C LEU A 166 -6.85 11.50 4.72
N GLY A 167 -7.72 12.31 4.13
CA GLY A 167 -8.75 13.04 4.88
C GLY A 167 -9.82 13.75 4.03
N SER A 168 -10.57 14.62 4.69
CA SER A 168 -11.67 15.42 4.13
C SER A 168 -11.21 16.85 3.77
N ALA A 169 -12.10 17.61 3.14
CA ALA A 169 -11.88 19.02 2.84
C ALA A 169 -11.78 19.86 4.13
N TYR A 170 -12.48 19.46 5.20
CA TYR A 170 -12.32 20.09 6.50
C TYR A 170 -10.90 19.95 7.03
N HIS A 171 -10.30 18.76 6.94
CA HIS A 171 -8.90 18.61 7.33
C HIS A 171 -7.95 19.42 6.43
N ALA A 172 -8.28 19.56 5.14
CA ALA A 172 -7.50 20.37 4.19
C ALA A 172 -7.53 21.88 4.49
N SER A 173 -8.55 22.36 5.21
CA SER A 173 -8.69 23.77 5.59
C SER A 173 -7.98 24.12 6.89
N ARG A 174 -7.34 23.14 7.55
CA ARG A 174 -6.68 23.28 8.86
C ARG A 174 -5.17 23.37 8.71
N LYS A 175 -4.66 24.57 8.39
CA LYS A 175 -3.23 24.81 8.21
C LYS A 175 -2.38 24.38 9.40
N ASP A 176 -2.87 24.65 10.62
CA ASP A 176 -2.25 24.23 11.87
C ASP A 176 -1.99 22.72 11.93
N MET A 177 -2.97 21.91 11.52
CA MET A 177 -2.82 20.46 11.48
C MET A 177 -1.89 20.00 10.36
N LEU A 178 -1.98 20.60 9.18
CA LEU A 178 -1.13 20.27 8.04
C LEU A 178 0.35 20.57 8.33
N ASP A 179 0.65 21.73 8.91
CA ASP A 179 1.99 22.14 9.32
C ASP A 179 2.53 21.20 10.41
N MET A 180 1.72 20.85 11.41
CA MET A 180 2.10 19.92 12.49
C MET A 180 2.42 18.51 11.99
N LEU A 181 1.71 18.04 10.97
CA LEU A 181 1.96 16.75 10.33
C LEU A 181 3.14 16.78 9.34
N GLY A 182 3.74 17.95 9.11
CA GLY A 182 4.82 18.15 8.15
C GLY A 182 4.37 17.93 6.70
N ILE A 183 3.11 18.23 6.38
CA ILE A 183 2.61 18.14 5.01
C ILE A 183 3.32 19.17 4.14
N THR A 184 3.81 18.73 2.99
CA THR A 184 4.49 19.59 2.01
C THR A 184 3.70 19.74 0.72
N ALA A 185 2.75 18.84 0.48
CA ALA A 185 1.95 18.81 -0.73
C ALA A 185 0.53 18.27 -0.48
N LEU A 186 -0.42 18.71 -1.30
CA LEU A 186 -1.83 18.27 -1.25
C LEU A 186 -2.30 17.78 -2.61
N ILE A 187 -3.12 16.72 -2.60
CA ILE A 187 -3.92 16.31 -3.75
C ILE A 187 -5.39 16.54 -3.42
N ASN A 188 -6.02 17.47 -4.13
CA ASN A 188 -7.45 17.74 -4.05
C ASN A 188 -8.19 16.94 -5.13
N VAL A 189 -8.86 15.87 -4.73
CA VAL A 189 -9.62 14.97 -5.62
C VAL A 189 -11.10 15.38 -5.63
N SER A 190 -11.38 16.65 -5.91
CA SER A 190 -12.72 17.21 -5.98
C SER A 190 -12.80 18.39 -6.93
N ALA A 191 -13.88 18.48 -7.70
CA ALA A 191 -14.18 19.66 -8.51
C ALA A 191 -14.73 20.84 -7.68
N ASN A 192 -15.25 20.58 -6.47
CA ASN A 192 -16.07 21.53 -5.71
C ASN A 192 -15.41 21.99 -4.40
N CYS A 193 -14.23 21.44 -4.06
CA CYS A 193 -13.49 21.86 -2.87
C CYS A 193 -12.40 22.86 -3.29
N PRO A 194 -12.25 24.01 -2.61
CA PRO A 194 -11.17 24.94 -2.90
C PRO A 194 -9.82 24.41 -2.38
N ASN A 195 -8.73 24.88 -2.98
CA ASN A 195 -7.40 24.77 -2.41
C ASN A 195 -7.17 25.97 -1.48
N HIS A 196 -6.95 25.72 -0.19
CA HIS A 196 -6.93 26.79 0.82
C HIS A 196 -5.59 27.53 0.91
N PHE A 197 -4.47 26.87 0.59
CA PHE A 197 -3.13 27.31 0.97
C PHE A 197 -2.12 27.14 -0.18
N GLU A 198 -2.50 27.49 -1.41
CA GLU A 198 -1.67 27.29 -2.63
C GLU A 198 -0.30 27.97 -2.56
N ASP A 199 -0.18 29.05 -1.79
CA ASP A 199 1.10 29.74 -1.59
C ASP A 199 2.05 29.01 -0.60
N SER A 200 1.52 28.07 0.19
CA SER A 200 2.28 27.37 1.25
C SER A 200 2.63 25.92 0.91
N TYR A 201 1.85 25.26 0.05
CA TYR A 201 2.03 23.85 -0.28
C TYR A 201 1.97 23.63 -1.78
N GLN A 202 2.62 22.56 -2.25
CA GLN A 202 2.45 22.11 -3.63
C GLN A 202 1.08 21.45 -3.80
N TYR A 203 0.27 21.93 -4.74
CA TYR A 203 -1.06 21.35 -5.00
C TYR A 203 -1.12 20.55 -6.31
N LYS A 204 -1.91 19.48 -6.26
CA LYS A 204 -2.43 18.78 -7.42
C LYS A 204 -3.95 18.75 -7.37
N SER A 205 -4.61 19.36 -8.34
CA SER A 205 -6.07 19.33 -8.47
C SER A 205 -6.49 18.24 -9.45
N ILE A 206 -7.36 17.34 -8.99
CA ILE A 206 -7.98 16.26 -9.77
C ILE A 206 -9.50 16.50 -9.71
N PRO A 207 -10.09 17.21 -10.69
CA PRO A 207 -11.47 17.69 -10.62
C PRO A 207 -12.46 16.56 -10.96
N VAL A 208 -12.60 15.61 -10.04
CA VAL A 208 -13.45 14.43 -10.19
C VAL A 208 -14.66 14.53 -9.27
N GLU A 209 -15.84 14.30 -9.83
CA GLU A 209 -17.10 14.16 -9.09
C GLU A 209 -17.25 12.75 -8.48
N ASP A 210 -17.96 12.64 -7.36
CA ASP A 210 -18.18 11.35 -6.70
C ASP A 210 -19.45 10.66 -7.20
N ASN A 211 -19.46 10.27 -8.47
CA ASN A 211 -20.61 9.60 -9.07
C ASN A 211 -20.18 8.48 -10.03
N HIS A 212 -21.14 7.67 -10.44
CA HIS A 212 -20.89 6.48 -11.25
C HIS A 212 -20.39 6.77 -12.68
N LYS A 213 -20.56 8.00 -13.18
CA LYS A 213 -20.14 8.41 -14.53
C LYS A 213 -18.71 8.92 -14.58
N ALA A 214 -18.15 9.30 -13.43
CA ALA A 214 -16.82 9.87 -13.36
C ALA A 214 -15.75 8.79 -13.62
N ASP A 215 -14.79 9.11 -14.49
CA ASP A 215 -13.59 8.32 -14.69
C ASP A 215 -12.47 8.88 -13.80
N ILE A 216 -12.20 8.19 -12.69
CA ILE A 216 -11.09 8.52 -11.79
C ILE A 216 -9.82 7.75 -12.17
N SER A 217 -9.94 6.66 -12.93
CA SER A 217 -8.83 5.78 -13.30
C SER A 217 -7.81 6.43 -14.21
N SER A 218 -8.25 7.34 -15.10
CA SER A 218 -7.37 8.15 -15.95
C SER A 218 -6.39 9.01 -15.16
N TRP A 219 -6.72 9.34 -13.90
CA TRP A 219 -5.87 10.14 -13.01
C TRP A 219 -4.90 9.32 -12.16
N PHE A 220 -4.99 7.99 -12.16
CA PHE A 220 -4.19 7.16 -11.26
C PHE A 220 -2.69 7.35 -11.47
N ASN A 221 -2.20 7.27 -12.71
CA ASN A 221 -0.77 7.40 -12.97
C ASN A 221 -0.23 8.77 -12.56
N GLU A 222 -0.96 9.83 -12.90
CA GLU A 222 -0.55 11.20 -12.58
C GLU A 222 -0.56 11.48 -11.07
N ALA A 223 -1.57 10.98 -10.35
CA ALA A 223 -1.61 11.06 -8.89
C ALA A 223 -0.45 10.29 -8.24
N ILE A 224 -0.14 9.10 -8.76
CA ILE A 224 0.94 8.25 -8.26
C ILE A 224 2.30 8.93 -8.48
N GLU A 225 2.56 9.45 -9.68
CA GLU A 225 3.80 10.16 -10.00
C GLU A 225 3.99 11.41 -9.13
N PHE A 226 2.90 12.14 -8.84
CA PHE A 226 2.95 13.26 -7.92
C PHE A 226 3.33 12.82 -6.49
N ILE A 227 2.72 11.73 -6.00
CA ILE A 227 3.04 11.19 -4.67
C ILE A 227 4.51 10.74 -4.60
N ASP A 228 4.99 10.00 -5.59
CA ASP A 228 6.38 9.55 -5.64
C ASP A 228 7.36 10.73 -5.76
N SER A 229 7.03 11.77 -6.53
CA SER A 229 7.86 12.97 -6.64
C SER A 229 8.04 13.69 -5.29
N VAL A 230 6.97 13.83 -4.51
CA VAL A 230 7.02 14.44 -3.18
C VAL A 230 7.78 13.55 -2.20
N ARG A 231 7.48 12.24 -2.21
CA ARG A 231 8.17 11.24 -1.38
C ARG A 231 9.67 11.23 -1.63
N ASN A 232 10.11 11.27 -2.88
CA ASN A 232 11.53 11.24 -3.26
C ASN A 232 12.29 12.50 -2.80
N LYS A 233 11.58 13.60 -2.54
CA LYS A 233 12.13 14.83 -1.94
C LYS A 233 12.08 14.83 -0.41
N GLY A 234 11.68 13.71 0.21
CA GLY A 234 11.48 13.61 1.67
C GLY A 234 10.23 14.32 2.19
N GLY A 235 9.31 14.72 1.30
CA GLY A 235 8.08 15.41 1.65
C GLY A 235 6.95 14.47 2.05
N ARG A 236 5.82 15.06 2.45
CA ARG A 236 4.59 14.34 2.84
C ARG A 236 3.39 14.90 2.07
N VAL A 237 2.55 13.99 1.57
CA VAL A 237 1.38 14.29 0.75
C VAL A 237 0.12 14.05 1.54
N PHE A 238 -0.80 15.01 1.50
CA PHE A 238 -2.16 14.85 2.00
C PHE A 238 -3.16 14.76 0.84
N VAL A 239 -3.80 13.61 0.70
CA VAL A 239 -4.83 13.37 -0.33
C VAL A 239 -6.20 13.56 0.29
N HIS A 240 -7.00 14.47 -0.25
CA HIS A 240 -8.33 14.75 0.24
C HIS A 240 -9.37 14.86 -0.88
N CYS A 241 -10.63 14.71 -0.50
CA CYS A 241 -11.77 15.07 -1.33
C CYS A 241 -12.76 15.82 -0.44
N GLN A 242 -14.07 15.79 -0.72
CA GLN A 242 -15.05 16.42 0.17
C GLN A 242 -15.08 15.77 1.57
N ALA A 243 -15.41 14.47 1.65
CA ALA A 243 -15.62 13.77 2.92
C ALA A 243 -14.47 12.82 3.32
N GLY A 244 -13.50 12.59 2.43
CA GLY A 244 -12.45 11.62 2.67
C GLY A 244 -12.94 10.17 2.73
N ILE A 245 -14.00 9.85 1.98
CA ILE A 245 -14.67 8.52 2.01
C ILE A 245 -14.41 7.73 0.72
N SER A 246 -14.65 8.35 -0.43
CA SER A 246 -14.63 7.69 -1.74
C SER A 246 -13.43 8.12 -2.59
N ARG A 247 -13.49 9.26 -3.28
CA ARG A 247 -12.47 9.76 -4.23
C ARG A 247 -11.02 9.71 -3.74
N SER A 248 -10.72 10.34 -2.61
CA SER A 248 -9.34 10.36 -2.07
C SER A 248 -8.89 8.98 -1.61
N ALA A 249 -9.79 8.17 -1.03
CA ALA A 249 -9.48 6.79 -0.68
C ALA A 249 -9.15 5.96 -1.93
N THR A 250 -9.89 6.12 -3.03
CA THR A 250 -9.61 5.47 -4.32
C THR A 250 -8.18 5.77 -4.80
N ILE A 251 -7.72 7.02 -4.72
CA ILE A 251 -6.34 7.38 -5.10
C ILE A 251 -5.32 6.69 -4.19
N CYS A 252 -5.54 6.66 -2.88
CA CYS A 252 -4.65 5.93 -1.96
C CYS A 252 -4.60 4.43 -2.26
N LEU A 253 -5.72 3.80 -2.59
CA LEU A 253 -5.78 2.38 -2.96
C LEU A 253 -5.02 2.10 -4.26
N ALA A 254 -5.23 2.93 -5.30
CA ALA A 254 -4.50 2.83 -6.55
C ALA A 254 -2.99 2.97 -6.33
N TYR A 255 -2.58 3.92 -5.49
CA TYR A 255 -1.18 4.09 -5.12
C TYR A 255 -0.59 2.84 -4.48
N LEU A 256 -1.23 2.30 -3.43
CA LEU A 256 -0.76 1.08 -2.75
C LEU A 256 -0.63 -0.11 -3.70
N MET A 257 -1.64 -0.36 -4.54
CA MET A 257 -1.57 -1.44 -5.53
C MET A 257 -0.38 -1.26 -6.47
N ARG A 258 -0.18 -0.05 -7.02
CA ARG A 258 0.92 0.23 -7.96
C ARG A 258 2.29 0.08 -7.31
N THR A 259 2.53 0.77 -6.20
CA THR A 259 3.87 0.89 -5.62
C THR A 259 4.28 -0.32 -4.80
N ASN A 260 3.31 -1.07 -4.27
CA ASN A 260 3.55 -2.19 -3.37
C ASN A 260 3.16 -3.54 -3.96
N ARG A 261 2.56 -3.55 -5.16
CA ARG A 261 2.14 -4.78 -5.87
C ARG A 261 1.24 -5.67 -5.02
N VAL A 262 0.39 -5.04 -4.22
CA VAL A 262 -0.65 -5.69 -3.42
C VAL A 262 -1.96 -5.71 -4.18
N LYS A 263 -2.82 -6.66 -3.82
CA LYS A 263 -4.17 -6.73 -4.36
C LYS A 263 -5.08 -5.65 -3.80
N LEU A 264 -6.21 -5.42 -4.47
CA LEU A 264 -7.19 -4.43 -4.06
C LEU A 264 -7.81 -4.74 -2.69
N ASP A 265 -8.13 -6.01 -2.42
CA ASP A 265 -8.68 -6.46 -1.14
C ASP A 265 -7.71 -6.16 0.02
N GLU A 266 -6.43 -6.51 -0.15
CA GLU A 266 -5.37 -6.23 0.83
C GLU A 266 -5.18 -4.72 1.05
N ALA A 267 -5.13 -3.93 -0.04
CA ALA A 267 -5.01 -2.47 0.04
C ALA A 267 -6.23 -1.85 0.73
N PHE A 268 -7.43 -2.35 0.42
CA PHE A 268 -8.69 -1.87 0.99
C PHE A 268 -8.72 -2.06 2.50
N GLU A 269 -8.46 -3.28 2.97
CA GLU A 269 -8.42 -3.58 4.40
C GLU A 269 -7.37 -2.73 5.14
N PHE A 270 -6.18 -2.55 4.54
CA PHE A 270 -5.12 -1.74 5.12
C PHE A 270 -5.53 -0.28 5.35
N VAL A 271 -6.22 0.34 4.38
CA VAL A 271 -6.74 1.70 4.51
C VAL A 271 -7.96 1.74 5.43
N LYS A 272 -8.84 0.73 5.38
CA LYS A 272 -10.04 0.62 6.22
C LYS A 272 -9.70 0.56 7.71
N GLN A 273 -8.64 -0.14 8.09
CA GLN A 273 -8.16 -0.19 9.47
C GLN A 273 -7.72 1.19 10.01
N ARG A 274 -7.23 2.06 9.13
CA ARG A 274 -6.78 3.42 9.49
C ARG A 274 -7.90 4.45 9.42
N ARG A 275 -8.84 4.27 8.49
CA ARG A 275 -10.05 5.10 8.34
C ARG A 275 -11.24 4.22 8.03
N SER A 276 -11.93 3.81 9.10
CA SER A 276 -13.06 2.86 9.05
C SER A 276 -14.24 3.31 8.18
N ILE A 277 -14.33 4.59 7.85
CA ILE A 277 -15.41 5.16 7.04
C ILE A 277 -15.14 5.13 5.53
N ILE A 278 -13.96 4.69 5.06
CA ILE A 278 -13.73 4.62 3.61
C ILE A 278 -14.75 3.70 2.93
N SER A 279 -15.25 4.17 1.79
CA SER A 279 -16.22 3.48 0.95
C SER A 279 -16.20 4.14 -0.44
N PRO A 280 -15.24 3.78 -1.31
CA PRO A 280 -15.28 4.13 -2.72
C PRO A 280 -16.63 3.74 -3.32
N ASN A 281 -17.18 4.60 -4.19
CA ASN A 281 -18.41 4.25 -4.89
C ASN A 281 -18.18 3.01 -5.80
N PHE A 282 -19.27 2.31 -6.14
CA PHE A 282 -19.20 1.06 -6.91
C PHE A 282 -18.50 1.20 -8.27
N SER A 283 -18.65 2.34 -8.96
CA SER A 283 -17.97 2.58 -10.24
C SER A 283 -16.45 2.69 -10.04
N PHE A 284 -16.02 3.41 -9.00
CA PHE A 284 -14.60 3.49 -8.64
C PHE A 284 -14.03 2.15 -8.20
N MET A 285 -14.83 1.32 -7.51
CA MET A 285 -14.40 -0.05 -7.18
C MET A 285 -14.17 -0.89 -8.44
N GLY A 286 -15.06 -0.80 -9.44
CA GLY A 286 -14.86 -1.44 -10.74
C GLY A 286 -13.61 -0.95 -11.47
N GLN A 287 -13.35 0.36 -11.44
CA GLN A 287 -12.15 0.97 -12.00
C GLN A 287 -10.86 0.51 -11.28
N LEU A 288 -10.89 0.36 -9.96
CA LEU A 288 -9.77 -0.18 -9.17
C LEU A 288 -9.49 -1.65 -9.51
N LEU A 289 -10.53 -2.48 -9.67
CA LEU A 289 -10.38 -3.89 -10.11
C LEU A 289 -9.74 -3.98 -11.50
N GLN A 290 -10.16 -3.12 -12.43
CA GLN A 290 -9.53 -3.04 -13.74
C GLN A 290 -8.05 -2.63 -13.63
N PHE A 291 -7.75 -1.64 -12.79
CA PHE A 291 -6.38 -1.18 -12.58
C PHE A 291 -5.49 -2.23 -11.90
N GLU A 292 -6.00 -2.99 -10.94
CA GLU A 292 -5.30 -4.12 -10.32
C GLU A 292 -4.79 -5.10 -11.38
N SER A 293 -5.66 -5.48 -12.33
CA SER A 293 -5.28 -6.40 -13.41
C SER A 293 -4.10 -5.86 -14.23
N GLN A 294 -4.05 -4.57 -14.52
CA GLN A 294 -2.98 -3.93 -15.30
C GLN A 294 -1.66 -3.88 -14.51
N VAL A 295 -1.73 -3.52 -13.23
CA VAL A 295 -0.57 -3.37 -12.35
C VAL A 295 0.06 -4.72 -12.01
N LEU A 296 -0.75 -5.77 -11.86
CA LEU A 296 -0.27 -7.10 -11.51
C LEU A 296 0.10 -7.94 -12.75
N ALA A 297 -0.54 -7.75 -13.91
CA ALA A 297 -0.25 -8.49 -15.14
C ALA A 297 0.99 -8.00 -15.91
N SER A 298 1.42 -6.75 -15.73
CA SER A 298 2.55 -6.11 -16.45
C SER A 298 3.95 -6.71 -16.19
N SER A 299 4.04 -7.98 -15.77
CA SER A 299 5.28 -8.69 -15.43
C SER A 299 5.45 -10.04 -16.13
N SER A 300 4.48 -10.49 -16.94
CA SER A 300 4.50 -11.82 -17.58
C SER A 300 5.03 -11.86 -19.02
N CYS A 301 5.41 -10.74 -19.63
CA CYS A 301 5.73 -10.70 -21.07
C CYS A 301 6.91 -9.77 -21.40
N SER A 302 8.14 -10.13 -21.01
CA SER A 302 9.36 -9.48 -21.54
C SER A 302 10.52 -10.46 -21.51
N SER A 303 10.43 -11.52 -22.30
CA SER A 303 11.56 -12.37 -22.68
C SER A 303 11.23 -13.02 -24.03
N GLU A 304 12.18 -12.95 -24.96
CA GLU A 304 12.22 -13.63 -26.25
C GLU A 304 11.33 -13.09 -27.39
N ALA A 305 11.89 -12.14 -28.14
CA ALA A 305 11.89 -12.24 -29.61
C ALA A 305 13.16 -11.55 -30.12
N GLY A 306 14.24 -12.34 -30.23
CA GLY A 306 15.42 -11.94 -30.98
C GLY A 306 15.06 -11.57 -32.41
N SER A 307 15.68 -10.50 -32.90
CA SER A 307 15.62 -10.10 -34.29
C SER A 307 16.05 -11.23 -35.23
N PRO A 308 15.43 -11.30 -36.41
CA PRO A 308 16.24 -11.44 -37.61
C PRO A 308 15.97 -10.27 -38.56
N ALA A 309 17.05 -9.81 -39.17
CA ALA A 309 17.02 -8.80 -40.22
C ALA A 309 16.57 -9.40 -41.58
N LEU A 310 16.15 -8.48 -42.45
CA LEU A 310 15.89 -8.55 -43.91
C LEU A 310 14.49 -9.01 -44.40
N GLY A 311 13.86 -8.10 -45.18
CA GLY A 311 12.95 -8.46 -46.27
C GLY A 311 11.79 -7.50 -46.49
N ASN A 312 11.91 -6.59 -47.46
CA ASN A 312 10.82 -5.78 -48.02
C ASN A 312 9.60 -6.63 -48.42
N THR A 313 8.38 -6.19 -48.11
CA THR A 313 7.30 -5.84 -49.06
C THR A 313 5.96 -5.64 -48.35
N SER A 314 5.19 -4.67 -48.85
CA SER A 314 3.84 -4.29 -48.46
C SER A 314 2.84 -5.44 -48.55
N THR A 315 1.91 -5.56 -47.60
CA THR A 315 0.47 -5.73 -47.85
C THR A 315 -0.34 -5.78 -46.55
N VAL A 316 -1.48 -5.07 -46.60
CA VAL A 316 -2.66 -5.15 -45.73
C VAL A 316 -3.15 -6.61 -45.65
N PHE A 317 -3.66 -7.10 -44.51
CA PHE A 317 -4.95 -7.82 -44.41
C PHE A 317 -5.35 -8.27 -43.00
N ASN A 318 -6.68 -8.23 -42.82
CA ASN A 318 -7.56 -8.73 -41.76
C ASN A 318 -7.17 -10.05 -41.08
N PHE A 319 -7.54 -10.14 -39.80
CA PHE A 319 -7.69 -11.39 -39.06
C PHE A 319 -9.04 -12.07 -39.36
N PRO A 320 -9.08 -13.36 -39.73
CA PRO A 320 -10.25 -14.19 -39.59
C PRO A 320 -10.19 -15.00 -38.28
N VAL A 321 -11.29 -15.00 -37.53
CA VAL A 321 -11.54 -15.93 -36.42
C VAL A 321 -12.17 -17.21 -37.00
N SER A 322 -11.67 -18.38 -36.61
CA SER A 322 -12.34 -19.66 -36.86
C SER A 322 -12.37 -20.47 -35.56
N ILE A 323 -13.59 -20.84 -35.14
CA ILE A 323 -13.90 -21.69 -33.99
C ILE A 323 -14.07 -23.14 -34.50
N PRO A 324 -13.52 -24.18 -33.86
CA PRO A 324 -13.84 -25.56 -34.19
C PRO A 324 -15.14 -26.01 -33.49
N VAL A 325 -16.07 -26.54 -34.28
CA VAL A 325 -17.28 -27.26 -33.83
C VAL A 325 -16.97 -28.76 -33.89
N HIS A 326 -17.15 -29.47 -32.78
CA HIS A 326 -17.22 -30.94 -32.78
C HIS A 326 -18.68 -31.38 -32.64
N SER A 327 -19.17 -32.08 -33.66
CA SER A 327 -20.47 -32.75 -33.72
C SER A 327 -20.29 -34.26 -33.51
N SER A 328 -21.09 -34.88 -32.65
CA SER A 328 -21.45 -36.29 -32.77
C SER A 328 -22.87 -36.50 -32.26
N ALA A 329 -23.72 -36.99 -33.16
CA ALA A 329 -25.15 -37.17 -33.00
C ALA A 329 -25.53 -38.45 -32.23
N GLY A 330 -26.65 -38.36 -31.50
CA GLY A 330 -27.42 -39.50 -31.00
C GLY A 330 -28.90 -39.10 -30.86
N GLN A 331 -29.73 -39.60 -31.79
CA GLN A 331 -31.21 -39.60 -31.83
C GLN A 331 -31.83 -40.15 -30.52
N ARG A 332 -33.07 -39.93 -30.05
CA ARG A 332 -34.36 -39.29 -30.38
C ARG A 332 -35.11 -39.25 -29.01
N SER A 333 -36.00 -38.33 -28.65
CA SER A 333 -37.44 -38.30 -28.97
C SER A 333 -38.10 -37.18 -28.15
N PHE A 334 -39.02 -36.43 -28.75
CA PHE A 334 -39.84 -35.40 -28.12
C PHE A 334 -40.93 -36.00 -27.22
N LEU A 335 -41.28 -35.32 -26.12
CA LEU A 335 -42.67 -35.22 -25.61
C LEU A 335 -42.83 -33.98 -24.70
N HIS A 336 -44.04 -33.44 -24.74
CA HIS A 336 -44.54 -32.14 -24.28
C HIS A 336 -44.43 -31.84 -22.78
N SER A 337 -44.38 -30.53 -22.47
CA SER A 337 -44.57 -29.88 -21.16
C SER A 337 -45.90 -30.25 -20.48
N PRO A 338 -46.09 -29.93 -19.18
CA PRO A 338 -46.82 -28.68 -18.93
C PRO A 338 -46.38 -27.85 -17.71
N ILE A 339 -46.84 -26.60 -17.81
CA ILE A 339 -46.92 -25.48 -16.87
C ILE A 339 -47.49 -25.88 -15.49
N THR A 340 -46.97 -25.26 -14.43
CA THR A 340 -47.77 -24.99 -13.23
C THR A 340 -47.37 -23.65 -12.60
N THR A 341 -48.38 -22.85 -12.30
CA THR A 341 -48.36 -21.49 -11.77
C THR A 341 -48.69 -21.45 -10.28
N SER A 342 -48.29 -20.33 -9.64
CA SER A 342 -48.97 -19.58 -8.56
C SER A 342 -48.94 -20.11 -7.11
N PRO A 343 -49.32 -19.29 -6.09
CA PRO A 343 -49.54 -17.83 -6.05
C PRO A 343 -48.81 -17.09 -4.91
N SER A 344 -48.78 -15.76 -5.03
CA SER A 344 -48.54 -14.80 -3.94
C SER A 344 -49.85 -14.41 -3.24
N CYS A 345 -49.76 -14.15 -1.94
CA CYS A 345 -50.59 -13.19 -1.21
C CYS A 345 -49.66 -12.17 -0.56
#